data_AF-A0A9C9ELT1-F1
#
_entry.id   AF-A0A9C9ELT1-F1
#
_cell.length_a   1.000
_cell.length_b   1.000
_cell.length_c   1.000
_cell.angle_alpha   90.00
_cell.angle_beta   90.00
_cell.angle_gamma   90.00
#
_symmetry.space_group_name_H-M   'P 1'
#
loop_
_entity.id
_entity.type
_entity.pdbx_description
1 polymer ?
#
loop_
_entity_poly.entity_id
_entity_poly.type
_entity_poly.pdbx_seq_one_letter_code
_entity_poly.pdbx_strand_id
1 'polypeptide(L)' 'MKREYKDYLNDIYDSIEKIEKFTEHMKFAQFEKDDRTVLAVVKAFEKIASRQSSILTVPWGQI' A
#
# COMPACT_ATOMS: atom_id res chain seq x y z
N MET A 1 -6.83 14.16 -18.48
CA MET A 1 -5.56 13.51 -18.83
C MET A 1 -5.75 12.00 -18.75
N LYS A 2 -5.51 11.27 -19.84
CA LYS A 2 -5.64 9.81 -19.88
C LYS A 2 -4.41 9.23 -19.21
N ARG A 3 -4.56 8.54 -18.08
CA ARG A 3 -3.45 7.86 -17.39
C ARG A 3 -3.02 6.68 -18.25
N GLU A 4 -1.73 6.54 -18.47
CA GLU A 4 -1.18 5.42 -19.23
C GLU A 4 -0.91 4.25 -18.28
N TYR A 5 -0.93 3.01 -18.79
CA TYR A 5 -0.61 1.80 -18.00
C TYR A 5 0.73 1.93 -17.24
N LYS A 6 1.65 2.73 -17.77
CA LYS A 6 2.94 3.06 -17.15
C LYS A 6 2.79 3.78 -15.81
N ASP A 7 1.83 4.69 -15.66
CA ASP A 7 1.60 5.40 -14.39
C ASP A 7 1.16 4.43 -13.29
N TYR A 8 0.33 3.44 -13.65
CA TYR A 8 -0.14 2.41 -12.73
C TYR A 8 1.00 1.51 -12.25
N LEU A 9 1.87 1.09 -13.18
CA LEU A 9 3.07 0.31 -12.85
C LEU A 9 4.03 1.09 -11.97
N ASN A 10 4.24 2.38 -12.24
CA ASN A 10 5.07 3.25 -11.40
C ASN A 10 4.50 3.37 -9.98
N ASP A 11 3.18 3.49 -9.81
CA ASP A 11 2.56 3.57 -8.49
C ASP A 11 2.71 2.27 -7.68
N ILE A 12 2.59 1.12 -8.36
CA ILE A 12 2.87 -0.18 -7.75
C ILE A 12 4.32 -0.24 -7.31
N TYR A 13 5.25 0.11 -8.21
CA TYR A 13 6.68 0.09 -7.94
C TYR A 13 7.04 0.97 -6.74
N ASP A 14 6.59 2.22 -6.70
CA ASP A 14 6.82 3.16 -5.60
C ASP A 14 6.23 2.66 -4.27
N SER A 15 5.13 1.92 -4.33
CA SER A 15 4.48 1.38 -3.13
C SER A 15 5.22 0.16 -2.60
N ILE A 16 5.70 -0.72 -3.48
CA ILE A 16 6.54 -1.87 -3.14
C ILE A 16 7.86 -1.39 -2.52
N GLU A 17 8.54 -0.43 -3.15
CA GLU A 17 9.82 0.11 -2.65
C GLU A 17 9.68 0.68 -1.22
N LYS A 18 8.52 1.28 -0.90
CA LYS A 18 8.22 1.74 0.46
C LYS A 18 8.00 0.60 1.44
N ILE A 19 7.24 -0.43 1.03
CA ILE A 19 7.02 -1.63 1.84
C ILE A 19 8.35 -2.29 2.17
N GLU A 20 9.25 -2.41 1.19
CA GLU A 20 10.60 -2.95 1.39
C GLU A 20 11.38 -2.13 2.41
N LYS A 21 11.43 -0.80 2.27
CA LYS A 21 12.09 0.09 3.25
C LYS A 21 11.53 -0.02 4.67
N PHE A 22 10.23 -0.27 4.82
CA PHE A 22 9.62 -0.46 6.15
C PHE A 22 9.92 -1.84 6.75
N THR A 23 10.17 -2.85 5.91
CA THR A 23 10.31 -4.24 6.34
C THR A 23 11.75 -4.77 6.30
N GLU A 24 12.69 -4.08 5.66
CA GLU A 24 14.07 -4.55 5.41
C GLU A 24 14.89 -4.84 6.69
N HIS A 25 14.56 -4.18 7.80
CA HIS A 25 15.24 -4.36 9.09
C HIS A 25 14.37 -5.07 10.12
N MET A 26 13.31 -5.75 9.66
CA MET A 26 12.29 -6.33 10.50
C MET A 26 12.10 -7.82 10.16
N LYS A 27 12.10 -8.68 11.18
CA LYS A 27 11.68 -10.07 10.99
C LYS A 27 10.16 -10.15 10.95
N PHE A 28 9.62 -11.16 10.28
CA PHE A 28 8.17 -11.37 10.19
C PHE A 28 7.46 -11.37 11.57
N ALA A 29 8.04 -12.03 12.58
CA ALA A 29 7.48 -12.06 13.93
C ALA A 29 7.48 -10.69 14.65
N GLN A 30 8.33 -9.74 14.22
CA GLN A 30 8.32 -8.36 14.69
C GLN A 30 7.29 -7.55 13.90
N PHE A 31 7.19 -7.78 12.59
CA PHE A 31 6.20 -7.16 11.72
C PHE A 31 4.77 -7.45 12.17
N GLU A 32 4.45 -8.72 12.44
CA GLU A 32 3.12 -9.13 12.91
C GLU A 32 2.69 -8.44 14.20
N LYS A 33 3.64 -8.02 15.04
CA LYS A 33 3.38 -7.34 16.32
C LYS A 33 3.48 -5.82 16.24
N ASP A 34 3.86 -5.27 15.09
CA ASP A 34 3.97 -3.83 14.86
C ASP A 34 2.80 -3.34 14.01
N ASP A 35 1.68 -3.06 14.69
CA ASP A 35 0.44 -2.58 14.07
C ASP A 35 0.67 -1.36 13.17
N ARG A 36 1.65 -0.50 13.48
CA ARG A 36 1.93 0.69 12.67
C ARG A 36 2.49 0.31 11.32
N THR A 37 3.43 -0.62 11.31
CA THR A 37 4.08 -1.10 10.08
C THR A 37 3.10 -1.96 9.27
N VAL A 38 2.30 -2.80 9.92
CA VAL A 38 1.20 -3.54 9.26
C VAL A 38 0.22 -2.56 8.60
N LEU A 39 -0.25 -1.55 9.32
CA LEU A 39 -1.16 -0.53 8.76
C LEU A 39 -0.51 0.27 7.62
N ALA A 40 0.79 0.57 7.69
CA ALA A 40 1.50 1.27 6.63
C ALA A 40 1.57 0.43 5.34
N VAL A 41 1.83 -0.87 5.46
CA VAL A 41 1.84 -1.82 4.34
C VAL A 41 0.44 -1.97 3.73
N VAL A 42 -0.60 -2.14 4.55
CA VAL A 42 -1.99 -2.21 4.09
C VAL A 42 -2.39 -0.93 3.34
N LYS A 43 -2.08 0.24 3.88
CA LYS A 43 -2.34 1.53 3.20
C LYS A 43 -1.59 1.70 1.88
N ALA A 44 -0.38 1.16 1.77
CA ALA A 44 0.35 1.16 0.52
C ALA A 44 -0.40 0.35 -0.55
N PHE A 45 -0.94 -0.82 -0.19
CA PHE A 45 -1.80 -1.61 -1.08
C PHE A 45 -3.12 -0.91 -1.43
N GLU A 46 -3.77 -0.25 -0.48
CA GLU A 46 -4.98 0.56 -0.75
C GLU A 46 -4.71 1.70 -1.72
N LYS A 47 -3.54 2.32 -1.66
CA LYS A 47 -3.16 3.39 -2.58
C LYS A 47 -2.98 2.88 -4.02
N ILE A 48 -2.48 1.66 -4.17
CA ILE A 48 -2.44 0.95 -5.47
C ILE A 48 -3.87 0.68 -5.94
N ALA A 49 -4.71 0.08 -5.10
CA ALA A 49 -6.06 -0.34 -5.46
C ALA A 49 -7.04 0.83 -5.71
N SER A 50 -6.98 1.89 -4.91
CA SER A 50 -7.85 3.08 -5.06
C SER A 50 -7.55 3.89 -6.32
N ARG A 51 -6.37 3.72 -6.93
CA ARG A 51 -6.08 4.31 -8.24
C ARG A 51 -6.72 3.54 -9.39
N GLN A 52 -7.07 2.27 -9.18
CA GLN A 52 -7.83 1.45 -10.13
C GLN A 52 -9.34 1.74 -10.05
N SER A 53 -9.82 2.16 -8.89
CA SER A 53 -11.22 2.49 -8.64
C SER A 53 -11.38 3.95 -8.20
N SER A 54 -11.73 4.82 -9.14
CA SER A 54 -12.24 6.16 -8.82
C SER A 54 -13.59 6.14 -8.05
N ILE A 55 -14.04 4.99 -7.53
CA ILE A 55 -15.41 4.74 -7.07
C ILE A 55 -15.53 4.13 -5.66
N LEU A 56 -14.46 3.63 -5.03
CA LEU A 56 -14.60 2.99 -3.71
C LEU A 56 -14.00 3.85 -2.58
N THR A 57 -14.75 4.88 -2.17
CA THR A 57 -14.65 5.45 -0.82
C THR A 57 -15.22 4.46 0.18
N VAL A 58 -14.42 3.50 0.64
CA VAL A 58 -14.72 2.76 1.87
C VAL A 58 -13.77 3.29 2.95
N PRO A 59 -14.25 4.13 3.89
CA PRO A 59 -13.46 4.58 5.02
C PRO A 59 -13.34 3.42 6.01
N TRP A 60 -12.11 3.06 6.35
CA TRP A 60 -11.84 1.99 7.31
C TRP A 60 -12.20 2.42 8.72
N GLY A 61 -13.28 1.82 9.23
CA GLY A 61 -13.87 1.95 10.57
C GLY A 61 -15.16 1.11 10.72
N GLN A 62 -15.33 0.09 9.87
CA GLN A 62 -16.54 -0.73 9.74
C GLN A 62 -16.23 -2.24 9.61
N ILE A 63 -15.03 -2.67 10.03
CA ILE A 63 -14.72 -4.10 10.23
C ILE A 63 -14.20 -4.27 11.64
#